data_AF-A0A3D6EKZ4-F1
#
_entry.id   AF-A0A3D6EKZ4-F1
#
_cell.length_a   1.000
_cell.length_b   1.000
_cell.length_c   1.000
_cell.angle_alpha   90.00
_cell.angle_beta   90.00
_cell.angle_gamma   90.00
#
_symmetry.space_group_name_H-M   'P 1'
#
loop_
_entity.id
_entity.type
_entity.pdbx_description
1 polymer ?
#
loop_
_entity_poly.entity_id
_entity_poly.type
_entity_poly.pdbx_seq_one_letter_code
_entity_poly.pdbx_strand_id
1 'polypeptide(L)'
;MGSRVHYLIAAILGLFLVFAYLAVGSKALDLRLGLLLGLILALFALTLWTTYRILHAIDRLASNLQLAAQGNLDQRITRIKRGAATEKLSWALNDLLDQQEAYFREVFSAFDHASRGQTYRLAMDQGLHGAFKDAMTRINVSVESLGQVQQMALKE
;
A
#
# COMPACT_ATOMS: atom_id res chain seq x y z
N MET A 1 9.16 -10.20 7.94
CA MET A 1 9.16 -11.00 6.70
C MET A 1 10.53 -11.05 6.02
N GLY A 2 11.34 -9.98 6.09
CA GLY A 2 12.79 -10.08 5.80
C GLY A 2 13.44 -11.25 6.55
N SER A 3 13.06 -11.46 7.82
CA SER A 3 13.53 -12.60 8.63
C SER A 3 13.35 -13.99 7.98
N ARG A 4 12.25 -14.27 7.25
CA ARG A 4 12.03 -15.61 6.66
C ARG A 4 12.90 -15.87 5.43
N VAL A 5 13.13 -14.86 4.61
CA VAL A 5 14.04 -14.95 3.46
C VAL A 5 15.48 -15.06 3.95
N HIS A 6 15.86 -14.35 5.02
CA HIS A 6 17.17 -14.50 5.64
C HIS A 6 17.39 -15.92 6.19
N TYR A 7 16.36 -16.57 6.77
CA TYR A 7 16.48 -17.98 7.19
C TYR A 7 16.68 -18.93 6.01
N LEU A 8 16.00 -18.70 4.88
CA LEU A 8 16.19 -19.52 3.67
C LEU A 8 17.59 -19.33 3.08
N ILE A 9 18.09 -18.10 3.00
CA ILE A 9 19.44 -17.79 2.53
C ILE A 9 20.49 -18.42 3.46
N ALA A 10 20.32 -18.28 4.78
CA ALA A 10 21.23 -18.88 5.77
C ALA A 10 21.22 -20.41 5.69
N ALA A 11 20.06 -21.04 5.50
CA ALA A 11 19.94 -22.48 5.31
C ALA A 11 20.65 -22.96 4.03
N ILE A 12 20.50 -22.23 2.91
CA ILE A 12 21.20 -22.52 1.65
C ILE A 12 22.71 -22.42 1.85
N LEU A 13 23.21 -21.35 2.49
CA LEU A 13 24.62 -21.16 2.78
C LEU A 13 25.17 -22.28 3.66
N GLY A 14 24.46 -22.66 4.73
CA GLY A 14 24.84 -23.77 5.59
C GLY A 14 24.91 -25.10 4.84
N LEU A 15 23.91 -25.40 4.00
CA LEU A 15 23.87 -26.65 3.24
C LEU A 15 24.95 -26.68 2.14
N PHE A 16 25.29 -25.53 1.57
CA PHE A 16 26.40 -25.38 0.62
C PHE A 16 27.75 -25.64 1.28
N LEU A 17 27.98 -25.15 2.50
CA LEU A 17 29.21 -25.43 3.25
C LEU A 17 29.36 -26.92 3.60
N VAL A 18 28.26 -27.58 3.98
CA VAL A 18 28.24 -29.03 4.22
C VAL A 18 28.53 -29.80 2.94
N PHE A 19 27.93 -29.41 1.82
CA PHE A 19 28.20 -30.01 0.51
C PHE A 19 29.68 -29.84 0.12
N ALA A 20 30.24 -28.64 0.28
CA ALA A 20 31.64 -28.36 -0.03
C ALA A 20 32.60 -29.19 0.84
N TYR A 21 32.33 -29.32 2.14
CA TYR A 21 33.14 -30.14 3.06
C TYR A 21 33.16 -31.62 2.65
N LEU A 22 31.99 -32.18 2.32
CA LEU A 22 31.88 -33.59 1.91
C LEU A 22 32.48 -33.87 0.54
N ALA A 23 32.49 -32.88 -0.37
CA ALA A 23 33.00 -33.02 -1.73
C ALA A 23 34.55 -33.09 -1.81
N VAL A 24 35.28 -32.48 -0.86
CA VAL A 24 36.76 -32.42 -0.88
C VAL A 24 37.41 -33.81 -0.75
N GLY A 25 36.73 -34.79 -0.15
CA GLY A 25 37.24 -36.15 0.06
C GLY A 25 36.74 -37.20 -0.94
N SER A 26 35.75 -36.88 -1.78
CA SER A 26 35.10 -37.83 -2.68
C SER A 26 35.70 -37.80 -4.08
N LYS A 27 36.08 -38.95 -4.64
CA LYS A 27 36.58 -39.08 -6.02
C LYS A 27 35.47 -39.03 -7.09
N ALA A 28 34.22 -39.27 -6.69
CA ALA A 28 33.04 -39.27 -7.56
C ALA A 28 31.84 -38.64 -6.85
N LEU A 29 30.89 -38.16 -7.65
CA LEU A 29 29.66 -37.56 -7.15
C LEU A 29 28.67 -38.67 -6.78
N ASP A 30 28.81 -39.18 -5.56
CA ASP A 30 27.92 -40.23 -5.03
C ASP A 30 26.48 -39.71 -4.89
N LEU A 31 25.51 -40.64 -4.89
CA LEU A 31 24.07 -40.34 -4.82
C LEU A 31 23.69 -39.36 -3.69
N ARG A 32 24.40 -39.42 -2.55
CA ARG A 32 24.18 -38.52 -1.39
C ARG A 32 24.54 -37.07 -1.71
N LEU A 33 25.64 -36.84 -2.42
CA LEU A 33 26.08 -35.50 -2.85
C LEU A 33 25.12 -34.95 -3.90
N GLY A 34 24.64 -35.80 -4.82
CA GLY A 34 23.61 -35.43 -5.80
C GLY A 34 22.30 -34.98 -5.14
N LEU A 35 21.83 -35.71 -4.12
CA LEU A 35 20.62 -35.35 -3.36
C LEU A 35 20.78 -34.03 -2.59
N LEU A 36 21.94 -33.80 -1.95
CA LEU A 36 22.25 -32.54 -1.27
C LEU A 36 22.27 -31.37 -2.26
N LEU A 37 22.92 -31.52 -3.40
CA LEU A 37 22.96 -30.50 -4.44
C LEU A 37 21.55 -30.19 -4.97
N GLY A 38 20.73 -31.21 -5.21
CA GLY A 38 19.34 -31.06 -5.60
C GLY A 38 18.52 -30.27 -4.57
N LEU A 39 18.72 -30.52 -3.27
CA LEU A 39 18.05 -29.78 -2.19
C LEU A 39 18.49 -28.30 -2.17
N ILE A 40 19.78 -28.01 -2.34
CA ILE A 40 20.29 -26.63 -2.45
C ILE A 40 19.60 -25.90 -3.60
N LEU A 41 19.58 -26.51 -4.78
CA LEU A 41 18.98 -25.92 -5.98
C LEU A 41 17.47 -25.70 -5.80
N ALA A 42 16.76 -26.63 -5.16
CA ALA A 42 15.34 -26.49 -4.86
C ALA A 42 15.07 -25.32 -3.89
N LEU A 43 15.85 -25.20 -2.81
CA LEU A 43 15.73 -24.09 -1.86
C LEU A 43 16.11 -22.75 -2.50
N PHE A 44 17.12 -22.74 -3.35
CA PHE A 44 17.53 -21.56 -4.10
C PHE A 44 16.44 -21.11 -5.08
N ALA A 45 15.86 -22.02 -5.85
CA ALA A 45 14.73 -21.75 -6.73
C ALA A 45 13.51 -21.20 -5.97
N LEU A 46 13.19 -21.78 -4.80
CA LEU A 46 12.13 -21.28 -3.93
C LEU A 46 12.40 -19.85 -3.45
N THR A 47 13.65 -19.54 -3.10
CA THR A 47 14.06 -18.20 -2.67
C THR A 47 13.93 -17.18 -3.81
N LEU A 48 14.39 -17.52 -5.02
CA LEU A 48 14.21 -16.67 -6.20
C LEU A 48 12.73 -16.43 -6.52
N TRP A 49 11.91 -17.49 -6.49
CA TRP A 49 10.48 -17.38 -6.76
C TRP A 49 9.76 -16.49 -5.75
N THR A 50 10.06 -16.63 -4.45
CA THR A 50 9.46 -15.78 -3.42
C THR A 50 9.89 -14.31 -3.55
N THR A 51 11.17 -14.05 -3.85
CA THR A 51 11.68 -12.69 -4.11
C THR A 51 11.01 -12.07 -5.33
N TYR A 52 10.95 -12.79 -6.45
CA TYR A 52 10.29 -12.33 -7.67
C TYR A 52 8.83 -11.96 -7.42
N ARG A 53 8.09 -12.78 -6.68
CA ARG A 53 6.70 -12.49 -6.32
C ARG A 53 6.54 -11.24 -5.47
N ILE A 54 7.47 -10.97 -4.56
CA ILE A 54 7.43 -9.76 -3.71
C ILE A 54 7.74 -8.53 -4.56
N LEU A 55 8.78 -8.57 -5.39
CA LEU A 55 9.14 -7.47 -6.29
C LEU A 55 8.00 -7.13 -7.24
N HIS A 56 7.37 -8.13 -7.85
CA HIS A 56 6.20 -7.91 -8.71
C HIS A 56 4.99 -7.36 -7.94
N ALA A 57 4.83 -7.70 -6.65
CA ALA A 57 3.78 -7.09 -5.83
C ALA A 57 4.07 -5.62 -5.53
N ILE A 58 5.33 -5.27 -5.27
CA ILE A 58 5.78 -3.88 -5.06
C ILE A 58 5.61 -3.06 -6.33
N ASP A 59 5.98 -3.61 -7.49
CA ASP A 59 5.85 -2.92 -8.78
C ASP A 59 4.38 -2.55 -9.09
N ARG A 60 3.44 -3.46 -8.80
CA ARG A 60 2.00 -3.17 -8.91
C ARG A 60 1.55 -2.05 -7.97
N LEU A 61 2.07 -2.02 -6.74
CA LEU A 61 1.77 -0.93 -5.80
C LEU A 61 2.34 0.41 -6.29
N ALA A 62 3.56 0.39 -6.85
CA ALA A 62 4.18 1.57 -7.43
C ALA A 62 3.36 2.10 -8.62
N SER A 63 2.88 1.23 -9.50
CA SER A 63 1.99 1.60 -10.60
C SER A 63 0.69 2.24 -10.11
N ASN A 64 0.05 1.67 -9.08
CA ASN A 64 -1.17 2.27 -8.51
C ASN A 64 -0.89 3.64 -7.88
N LEU A 65 0.25 3.79 -7.21
CA LEU A 65 0.66 5.08 -6.65
C LEU A 65 0.93 6.12 -7.74
N GLN A 66 1.51 5.71 -8.88
CA GLN A 66 1.70 6.60 -10.04
C GLN A 66 0.37 7.06 -10.64
N LEU A 67 -0.63 6.18 -10.72
CA LEU A 67 -1.99 6.55 -11.15
C LEU A 67 -2.63 7.55 -10.18
N ALA A 68 -2.52 7.30 -8.87
CA ALA A 68 -2.99 8.22 -7.85
C ALA A 68 -2.30 9.60 -7.93
N ALA A 69 -0.99 9.62 -8.21
CA ALA A 69 -0.24 10.86 -8.40
C ALA A 69 -0.72 11.67 -9.63
N GLN A 70 -1.35 11.02 -10.60
CA GLN A 70 -2.00 11.68 -11.74
C GLN A 70 -3.46 12.07 -11.46
N GLY A 71 -3.93 11.91 -10.22
CA GLY A 71 -5.30 12.24 -9.80
C GLY A 71 -6.31 11.11 -9.98
N ASN A 72 -5.90 9.90 -10.35
CA ASN A 72 -6.81 8.75 -10.44
C ASN A 72 -6.89 8.05 -9.08
N LEU A 73 -7.89 8.43 -8.28
CA LEU A 73 -8.05 7.98 -6.90
C LEU A 73 -8.96 6.76 -6.75
N ASP A 74 -9.69 6.38 -7.79
CA ASP A 74 -10.66 5.29 -7.77
C ASP A 74 -9.99 3.90 -7.78
N GLN A 75 -8.66 3.87 -7.90
CA GLN A 75 -7.90 2.62 -7.95
C GLN A 75 -7.78 2.00 -6.57
N ARG A 76 -8.44 0.85 -6.38
CA ARG A 76 -8.32 0.06 -5.16
C ARG A 76 -7.43 -1.15 -5.36
N ILE A 77 -6.47 -1.34 -4.45
CA ILE A 77 -5.70 -2.58 -4.37
C ILE A 77 -6.59 -3.66 -3.77
N THR A 78 -7.03 -4.59 -4.62
CA THR A 78 -7.89 -5.71 -4.22
C THR A 78 -7.09 -6.99 -4.01
N ARG A 79 -7.72 -7.99 -3.38
CA ARG A 79 -7.13 -9.33 -3.13
C ARG A 79 -5.80 -9.27 -2.37
N ILE A 80 -5.74 -8.42 -1.34
CA ILE A 80 -4.58 -8.33 -0.44
C ILE A 80 -4.47 -9.63 0.34
N LYS A 81 -3.40 -10.39 0.10
CA LYS A 81 -3.17 -11.67 0.78
C LYS A 81 -2.71 -11.42 2.22
N ARG A 82 -3.43 -11.98 3.20
CA ARG A 82 -3.03 -11.98 4.61
C ARG A 82 -1.64 -12.59 4.80
N GLY A 83 -0.80 -11.92 5.58
CA GLY A 83 0.59 -12.28 5.83
C GLY A 83 1.53 -12.02 4.66
N ALA A 84 1.09 -11.33 3.59
CA ALA A 84 2.00 -10.90 2.52
C ALA A 84 2.92 -9.77 3.01
N ALA A 85 4.13 -9.69 2.45
CA ALA A 85 5.09 -8.63 2.80
C ALA A 85 4.53 -7.22 2.53
N THR A 86 3.66 -7.10 1.53
CA THR A 86 3.04 -5.85 1.09
C THR A 86 1.66 -5.60 1.71
N GLU A 87 1.17 -6.47 2.60
CA GLU A 87 -0.20 -6.38 3.14
C GLU A 87 -0.48 -5.02 3.80
N LYS A 88 0.34 -4.65 4.79
CA LYS A 88 0.18 -3.39 5.52
C LYS A 88 0.27 -2.18 4.61
N LEU A 89 1.22 -2.20 3.67
CA LEU A 89 1.39 -1.12 2.69
C LEU A 89 0.18 -1.01 1.76
N SER A 90 -0.38 -2.14 1.32
CA SER A 90 -1.55 -2.16 0.44
C SER A 90 -2.78 -1.59 1.14
N TRP A 91 -3.00 -1.95 2.41
CA TRP A 91 -4.09 -1.38 3.21
C TRP A 91 -3.92 0.10 3.49
N ALA A 92 -2.71 0.53 3.86
CA ALA A 92 -2.42 1.94 4.12
C ALA A 92 -2.58 2.81 2.87
N LEU A 93 -2.19 2.31 1.70
CA LEU A 93 -2.39 3.04 0.45
C LEU A 93 -3.88 3.14 0.09
N ASN A 94 -4.66 2.06 0.21
CA ASN A 94 -6.11 2.15 0.02
C ASN A 94 -6.76 3.17 0.97
N ASP A 95 -6.41 3.13 2.26
CA ASP A 95 -6.97 4.05 3.27
C ASP A 95 -6.67 5.52 2.95
N LEU A 96 -5.45 5.80 2.46
CA LEU A 96 -5.08 7.14 1.99
C LEU A 96 -5.92 7.59 0.80
N LEU A 97 -6.10 6.72 -0.20
CA LEU A 97 -6.88 7.03 -1.40
C LEU A 97 -8.36 7.22 -1.07
N ASP A 98 -8.94 6.35 -0.23
CA ASP A 98 -10.33 6.43 0.22
C ASP A 98 -10.58 7.77 0.96
N GLN A 99 -9.66 8.20 1.83
CA GLN A 99 -9.76 9.51 2.51
C GLN A 99 -9.64 10.68 1.54
N GLN A 100 -8.76 10.59 0.54
CA GLN A 100 -8.59 11.65 -0.44
C GLN A 100 -9.83 11.77 -1.35
N GLU A 101 -10.41 10.65 -1.79
CA GLU A 101 -11.63 10.62 -2.57
C GLU A 101 -12.81 11.23 -1.78
N ALA A 102 -12.97 10.82 -0.51
CA ALA A 102 -14.01 11.35 0.37
C ALA A 102 -13.83 12.86 0.63
N TYR A 103 -12.60 13.31 0.85
CA TYR A 103 -12.27 14.71 0.99
C TYR A 103 -12.73 15.52 -0.23
N PHE A 104 -12.30 15.15 -1.44
CA PHE A 104 -12.67 15.91 -2.64
C PHE A 104 -14.18 15.90 -2.89
N ARG A 105 -14.83 14.75 -2.72
CA ARG A 105 -16.27 14.60 -2.91
C ARG A 105 -17.07 15.55 -2.00
N GLU A 106 -16.72 15.59 -0.72
CA GLU A 106 -17.44 16.43 0.25
C GLU A 106 -17.15 17.91 0.09
N VAL A 107 -15.91 18.28 -0.23
CA VAL A 107 -15.53 19.68 -0.49
C VAL A 107 -16.27 20.24 -1.69
N PHE A 108 -16.25 19.52 -2.81
CA PHE A 108 -16.92 19.98 -4.02
C PHE A 108 -18.42 20.06 -3.83
N SER A 109 -19.02 19.09 -3.15
CA SER A 109 -20.44 19.13 -2.78
C SER A 109 -20.78 20.39 -1.96
N ALA A 110 -20.02 20.66 -0.89
CA ALA A 110 -20.26 21.82 -0.03
C ALA A 110 -20.15 23.15 -0.80
N PHE A 111 -19.11 23.32 -1.62
CA PHE A 111 -18.93 24.54 -2.41
C PHE A 111 -19.94 24.69 -3.55
N ASP A 112 -20.34 23.60 -4.21
CA ASP A 112 -21.36 23.64 -5.27
C ASP A 112 -22.75 24.01 -4.71
N HIS A 113 -23.07 23.59 -3.49
CA HIS A 113 -24.26 24.08 -2.79
C HIS A 113 -24.11 25.55 -2.36
N ALA A 114 -22.96 25.92 -1.78
CA ALA A 114 -22.71 27.30 -1.36
C ALA A 114 -22.78 28.30 -2.53
N SER A 115 -22.28 27.93 -3.71
CA SER A 115 -22.33 28.78 -4.92
C SER A 115 -23.76 29.07 -5.40
N ARG A 116 -24.71 28.20 -5.06
CA ARG A 116 -26.16 28.35 -5.33
C ARG A 116 -26.89 29.04 -4.17
N GLY A 117 -26.16 29.62 -3.22
CA GLY A 117 -26.68 30.26 -2.02
C GLY A 117 -27.18 29.27 -0.96
N GLN A 118 -26.89 27.98 -1.11
CA GLN A 118 -27.33 26.93 -0.18
C GLN A 118 -26.22 26.60 0.82
N THR A 119 -25.88 27.57 1.68
CA THR A 119 -24.74 27.48 2.62
C THR A 119 -25.00 26.61 3.85
N TYR A 120 -26.15 25.92 3.91
CA TYR A 120 -26.46 24.96 4.97
C TYR A 120 -25.80 23.59 4.75
N ARG A 121 -25.35 23.28 3.52
CA ARG A 121 -24.67 22.02 3.21
C ARG A 121 -23.17 22.15 3.50
N LEU A 122 -22.78 21.63 4.66
CA LEU A 122 -21.39 21.53 5.10
C LEU A 122 -20.77 20.21 4.65
N ALA A 123 -19.46 20.18 4.42
CA ALA A 123 -18.71 18.98 4.08
C ALA A 123 -18.71 18.00 5.27
N MET A 124 -19.02 16.72 5.00
CA MET A 124 -19.04 15.68 6.03
C MET A 124 -17.63 15.19 6.33
N ASP A 125 -17.25 15.11 7.60
CA ASP A 125 -15.94 14.65 8.04
C ASP A 125 -15.92 13.19 8.53
N GLN A 126 -17.05 12.50 8.40
CA GLN A 126 -17.21 11.13 8.89
C GLN A 126 -16.28 10.18 8.13
N GLY A 127 -15.46 9.42 8.86
CA GLY A 127 -14.47 8.52 8.29
C GLY A 127 -13.14 9.18 7.90
N LEU A 128 -13.06 10.51 7.94
CA LEU A 128 -11.81 11.24 7.75
C LEU A 128 -11.08 11.44 9.08
N HIS A 129 -9.76 11.46 9.05
CA HIS A 129 -8.94 11.70 10.23
C HIS A 129 -7.66 12.48 9.94
N GLY A 130 -7.02 12.98 11.00
CA GLY A 130 -5.83 13.82 10.90
C GLY A 130 -6.08 15.06 10.02
N ALA A 131 -5.15 15.34 9.12
CA ALA A 131 -5.18 16.54 8.28
C ALA A 131 -6.45 16.66 7.41
N PHE A 132 -7.05 15.54 6.96
CA PHE A 132 -8.28 15.58 6.15
C PHE A 132 -9.47 16.09 6.97
N LYS A 133 -9.59 15.64 8.23
CA LYS A 133 -10.65 16.08 9.14
C LYS A 133 -10.49 17.55 9.54
N ASP A 134 -9.26 17.98 9.81
CA ASP A 134 -8.95 19.38 10.10
C ASP A 134 -9.29 20.28 8.91
N ALA A 135 -9.00 19.82 7.69
CA ALA A 135 -9.34 20.54 6.47
C ALA A 135 -10.86 20.66 6.26
N MET A 136 -11.64 19.59 6.51
CA MET A 136 -13.11 19.66 6.48
C MET A 136 -13.65 20.72 7.42
N THR A 137 -13.14 20.77 8.65
CA THR A 137 -13.58 21.73 9.67
C THR A 137 -13.35 23.17 9.19
N ARG A 138 -12.18 23.46 8.63
CA ARG A 138 -11.83 24.79 8.09
C ARG A 138 -12.70 25.18 6.88
N ILE A 139 -13.01 24.21 6.03
CA ILE A 139 -13.89 24.42 4.87
C ILE A 139 -15.31 24.75 5.34
N ASN A 140 -15.81 24.03 6.35
CA ASN A 140 -17.15 24.29 6.91
C ASN A 140 -17.27 25.70 7.50
N VAL A 141 -16.27 26.15 8.27
CA VAL A 141 -16.20 27.54 8.77
C VAL A 141 -16.28 28.56 7.63
N SER A 142 -15.62 28.27 6.50
CA SER A 142 -15.63 29.15 5.32
C SER A 142 -17.01 29.20 4.67
N VAL A 143 -17.68 28.06 4.51
CA VAL A 143 -19.04 27.96 3.95
C VAL A 143 -20.06 28.67 4.85
N GLU A 144 -19.97 28.51 6.17
CA GLU A 144 -20.81 29.22 7.13
C GLU A 144 -20.63 30.74 7.02
N SER A 145 -19.39 31.21 6.90
CA SER A 145 -19.07 32.64 6.73
C SER A 145 -19.70 33.22 5.46
N LEU A 146 -19.68 32.48 4.35
CA LEU A 146 -20.38 32.87 3.11
C LEU A 146 -21.90 33.01 3.34
N GLY A 147 -22.48 32.09 4.10
CA GLY A 147 -23.89 32.13 4.46
C GLY A 147 -24.26 33.36 5.27
N GLN A 148 -23.42 33.76 6.22
CA GLN A 148 -23.61 34.97 7.02
C GLN A 148 -23.59 36.22 6.15
N VAL A 149 -22.61 36.35 5.25
CA VAL A 149 -22.51 37.49 4.32
C VAL A 149 -23.74 37.57 3.42
N GLN A 150 -24.20 36.44 2.89
CA GLN A 150 -25.39 36.40 2.03
C GLN A 150 -26.67 36.77 2.78
N GLN A 151 -26.81 36.37 4.05
CA GLN A 151 -27.93 36.78 4.90
C GLN A 151 -27.90 38.27 5.26
N MET A 152 -26.71 38.87 5.40
CA MET A 152 -26.60 40.32 5.63
C MET A 152 -27.03 41.10 4.38
N ALA A 153 -26.60 40.67 3.19
CA ALA A 153 -26.97 41.30 1.93
C ALA A 153 -28.49 41.24 1.62
N LEU A 154 -29.21 40.25 2.17
CA LEU A 154 -30.67 40.15 2.04
C LEU A 154 -31.45 41.00 3.06
N LYS A 155 -30.77 41.57 4.06
CA LYS A 155 -31.37 42.42 5.09
C LYS A 155 -31.22 43.92 4.82
N GLU A 156 -30.44 44.29 3.81
CA GLU A 156 -30.31 45.65 3.26
C GLU A 156 -31.33 45.90 2.13
#